data_AF-A0A931ZG61-F1
#
_entry.id   AF-A0A931ZG61-F1
#
_cell.length_a   1.000
_cell.length_b   1.000
_cell.length_c   1.000
_cell.angle_alpha   90.00
_cell.angle_beta   90.00
_cell.angle_gamma   90.00
#
_symmetry.space_group_name_H-M   'P 1'
#
loop_
_entity.id
_entity.type
_entity.pdbx_description
1 polymer ?
#
loop_
_entity_poly.entity_id
_entity_poly.type
_entity_poly.pdbx_seq_one_letter_code
_entity_poly.pdbx_strand_id
1 'polypeptide(L)' 'MNKIILSPEELAKLEAELKRLKEVERPVVIERIAQAREFGDLSENAEYQDARERQSFIEGRILDLTAKIKRSRFNRSVRV' A
#
# COMPACT_ATOMS: atom_id res chain seq x y z
N MET A 1 -8.80 -3.18 23.13
CA MET A 1 -8.08 -3.20 21.84
C MET A 1 -8.17 -4.61 21.27
N ASN A 2 -8.85 -4.81 20.14
CA ASN A 2 -9.06 -6.13 19.52
C ASN A 2 -7.74 -6.70 18.99
N LYS A 3 -7.43 -7.92 19.43
CA LYS A 3 -6.22 -8.66 19.08
C LYS A 3 -6.53 -9.47 17.81
N ILE A 4 -5.82 -9.18 16.73
CA ILE A 4 -5.98 -9.94 15.47
C ILE A 4 -5.00 -11.11 15.53
N ILE A 5 -5.52 -12.33 15.42
CA ILE A 5 -4.70 -13.54 15.25
C ILE A 5 -4.69 -13.82 13.75
N LEU A 6 -3.50 -13.77 13.14
CA LEU A 6 -3.31 -14.14 11.74
C LEU A 6 -2.56 -15.47 11.67
N SER A 7 -2.93 -16.33 10.74
CA SER A 7 -2.10 -17.48 10.38
C SER A 7 -0.79 -17.02 9.70
N PRO A 8 0.28 -17.84 9.71
CA PRO A 8 1.54 -17.51 9.04
C PRO A 8 1.37 -17.24 7.54
N GLU A 9 0.47 -17.97 6.88
CA GLU A 9 0.14 -17.78 5.46
C GLU A 9 -0.58 -16.46 5.19
N GLU A 10 -1.51 -16.06 6.05
CA GLU A 10 -2.22 -14.78 5.94
C GLU A 10 -1.26 -13.62 6.18
N LEU A 11 -0.38 -13.74 7.16
CA LEU A 11 0.64 -12.72 7.40
C LEU A 11 1.56 -12.56 6.19
N ALA A 12 2.06 -13.67 5.64
CA ALA A 12 2.91 -13.65 4.45
C ALA A 12 2.21 -13.00 3.24
N LYS A 13 0.91 -13.26 3.05
CA LYS A 13 0.11 -12.60 2.00
C LYS A 13 0.03 -11.08 2.21
N LEU A 14 -0.24 -10.63 3.43
CA LEU A 14 -0.31 -9.20 3.75
C LEU A 14 1.06 -8.52 3.61
N GLU A 15 2.15 -9.17 4.00
CA GLU A 15 3.51 -8.68 3.82
C GLU A 15 3.90 -8.60 2.35
N ALA A 16 3.54 -9.60 1.54
CA ALA A 16 3.76 -9.59 0.10
C ALA A 16 2.96 -8.47 -0.59
N GLU A 17 1.70 -8.27 -0.21
CA GLU A 17 0.88 -7.15 -0.71
C GLU A 17 1.50 -5.81 -0.33
N LEU A 18 1.89 -5.63 0.94
CA LEU A 18 2.54 -4.41 1.42
C LEU A 18 3.84 -4.13 0.66
N LYS A 19 4.65 -5.17 0.43
CA LYS A 19 5.89 -5.06 -0.34
C LYS A 19 5.62 -4.61 -1.78
N ARG A 20 4.67 -5.25 -2.46
CA ARG A 20 4.27 -4.88 -3.84
C ARG A 20 3.79 -3.42 -3.91
N LEU A 21 2.95 -3.00 -2.96
CA LEU A 21 2.44 -1.63 -2.93
C LEU A 21 3.57 -0.59 -2.76
N LYS A 22 4.57 -0.88 -1.91
CA LYS A 22 5.68 0.04 -1.64
C LYS A 22 6.74 0.07 -2.73
N GLU A 23 7.11 -1.10 -3.26
CA GLU A 23 8.24 -1.24 -4.19
C GLU A 23 7.83 -1.11 -5.66
N VAL A 24 6.57 -1.41 -5.98
CA VAL A 24 6.09 -1.42 -7.37
C VAL A 24 5.04 -0.33 -7.58
N GLU A 25 3.91 -0.39 -6.90
CA GLU A 25 2.78 0.49 -7.26
C GLU A 25 2.99 1.96 -6.86
N ARG A 26 3.55 2.22 -5.68
CA ARG A 26 3.88 3.58 -5.23
C ARG A 26 4.82 4.32 -6.20
N PRO A 27 6.00 3.78 -6.59
CA PRO A 27 6.86 4.47 -7.54
C PRO A 27 6.22 4.65 -8.92
N VAL A 28 5.47 3.65 -9.41
CA VAL A 28 4.74 3.75 -10.69
C VAL A 28 3.73 4.92 -10.67
N VAL A 29 2.97 5.07 -9.59
CA VAL A 29 2.00 6.17 -9.48
C VAL A 29 2.69 7.53 -9.36
N ILE A 30 3.82 7.62 -8.63
CA ILE A 30 4.61 8.85 -8.56
C ILE A 30 5.10 9.26 -9.95
N GLU A 31 5.59 8.31 -10.74
CA GLU A 31 6.04 8.56 -12.11
C GLU A 31 4.88 9.01 -13.01
N ARG A 32 3.71 8.36 -12.91
CA ARG A 32 2.50 8.79 -13.64
C ARG A 32 2.07 10.21 -13.28
N ILE A 33 2.11 10.57 -12.00
CA ILE A 33 1.83 11.95 -11.56
C ILE A 33 2.87 12.91 -12.15
N ALA A 34 4.15 12.55 -12.13
CA ALA A 34 5.22 13.38 -12.67
C ALA A 34 5.03 13.63 -14.17
N GLN A 35 4.76 12.59 -14.95
CA GLN A 35 4.46 12.68 -16.38
C GLN A 35 3.22 13.54 -16.63
N ALA A 36 2.12 13.29 -15.90
CA ALA A 36 0.89 14.06 -16.06
C ALA A 36 1.08 15.56 -15.77
N ARG A 37 2.02 15.92 -14.87
CA ARG A 37 2.38 17.32 -14.57
C ARG A 37 3.11 18.03 -15.70
N GLU A 38 3.72 17.31 -16.64
CA GLU A 38 4.40 17.93 -17.79
C GLU A 38 3.42 18.48 -18.84
N PHE A 39 2.16 18.03 -18.82
CA PHE A 39 1.13 18.44 -19.78
C PHE A 39 0.46 19.81 -19.46
N GLY A 40 0.97 20.53 -18.45
CA GLY A 40 0.61 21.92 -18.18
C GLY A 40 -0.69 22.10 -17.40
N ASP A 41 -1.84 21.85 -18.02
CA ASP A 41 -3.13 22.01 -17.35
C ASP A 41 -3.50 20.77 -16.56
N LEU A 42 -3.36 20.85 -15.23
CA LEU A 42 -3.65 19.75 -14.31
C LEU A 42 -5.13 19.66 -13.92
N SER A 43 -5.90 20.73 -14.14
CA SER A 43 -7.29 20.81 -13.71
C SER A 43 -8.21 20.00 -14.60
N GLU A 44 -7.90 19.92 -15.90
CA GLU A 44 -8.63 19.12 -16.88
C GLU A 44 -7.96 17.77 -17.21
N ASN A 45 -6.75 17.53 -16.71
CA ASN A 45 -6.00 16.30 -16.97
C ASN A 45 -6.56 15.13 -16.16
N ALA A 46 -7.40 14.32 -16.82
CA ALA A 46 -8.00 13.12 -16.24
C ALA A 46 -6.95 12.13 -15.70
N GLU A 47 -5.82 11.96 -16.39
CA GLU A 47 -4.73 11.09 -15.97
C GLU A 47 -4.07 11.58 -14.67
N TYR A 48 -3.95 12.89 -14.48
CA TYR A 48 -3.45 13.48 -13.23
C TYR A 48 -4.41 13.22 -12.07
N GLN A 49 -5.71 13.41 -12.29
CA GLN A 49 -6.73 13.16 -11.26
C GLN A 49 -6.77 11.68 -10.87
N ASP A 50 -6.81 10.76 -11.84
CA ASP A 50 -6.75 9.31 -11.62
C ASP A 50 -5.48 8.92 -10.84
N ALA A 51 -4.32 9.44 -11.25
CA ALA A 51 -3.07 9.12 -10.58
C ALA A 51 -3.03 9.65 -9.13
N ARG A 52 -3.63 10.82 -8.85
CA ARG A 52 -3.76 11.38 -7.49
C ARG A 52 -4.72 10.59 -6.61
N GLU A 53 -5.85 10.14 -7.15
CA GLU A 53 -6.78 9.26 -6.44
C GLU A 53 -6.12 7.92 -6.13
N ARG A 54 -5.43 7.34 -7.11
CA ARG A 54 -4.71 6.08 -6.94
C ARG A 54 -3.58 6.19 -5.92
N GLN A 55 -2.86 7.31 -5.90
CA GLN A 55 -1.86 7.60 -4.86
C GLN A 55 -2.50 7.58 -3.47
N SER A 56 -3.63 8.27 -3.30
CA SER A 56 -4.34 8.34 -2.01
C SER A 56 -4.81 6.96 -1.56
N PHE A 57 -5.31 6.15 -2.49
CA PHE A 57 -5.72 4.77 -2.22
C PHE A 57 -4.53 3.90 -1.78
N ILE A 58 -3.41 3.93 -2.51
CA ILE A 58 -2.20 3.15 -2.19
C ILE A 58 -1.67 3.52 -0.81
N GLU A 59 -1.57 4.81 -0.49
CA GLU A 59 -1.09 5.26 0.81
C GLU A 59 -2.02 4.82 1.95
N GLY A 60 -3.34 4.93 1.75
CA GLY A 60 -4.33 4.42 2.70
C GLY A 60 -4.20 2.91 2.93
N ARG A 61 -4.01 2.13 1.85
CA ARG A 61 -3.83 0.68 1.93
C ARG A 61 -2.54 0.29 2.64
N ILE A 62 -1.44 0.99 2.38
CA ILE A 62 -0.15 0.78 3.06
C ILE A 62 -0.28 1.03 4.56
N LEU A 63 -0.96 2.12 4.95
CA LEU A 63 -1.23 2.44 6.35
C LEU A 63 -2.06 1.36 7.04
N ASP A 64 -3.16 0.92 6.42
CA ASP A 64 -4.03 -0.14 6.95
C ASP A 64 -3.28 -1.46 7.12
N LEU A 65 -2.59 -1.92 6.07
CA LEU A 65 -1.80 -3.15 6.11
C LEU A 65 -0.70 -3.09 7.18
N THR A 66 0.01 -1.97 7.26
CA THR A 66 1.05 -1.77 8.29
C THR A 66 0.47 -1.82 9.70
N ALA A 67 -0.68 -1.17 9.93
CA ALA A 67 -1.37 -1.20 11.21
C ALA A 67 -1.88 -2.61 11.55
N LYS A 68 -2.43 -3.34 10.57
CA LYS A 68 -2.94 -4.70 10.73
C LYS A 68 -1.82 -5.68 11.07
N ILE A 69 -0.71 -5.62 10.34
CA ILE A 69 0.50 -6.43 10.59
C ILE A 69 1.06 -6.12 11.99
N LYS A 70 1.19 -4.84 12.36
CA LYS A 70 1.70 -4.42 13.68
C LYS A 70 0.82 -4.87 14.85
N ARG A 71 -0.50 -4.90 14.65
CA ARG A 71 -1.47 -5.38 15.66
C ARG A 71 -1.58 -6.90 15.71
N SER A 72 -1.14 -7.60 14.67
CA SER A 72 -1.13 -9.05 14.65
C SER A 72 -0.11 -9.58 15.67
N ARG A 73 -0.57 -10.39 16.62
CA ARG A 73 0.35 -11.17 17.44
C ARG A 73 0.75 -12.40 16.65
N PHE A 74 1.99 -12.40 16.15
CA PHE A 74 2.62 -13.61 15.66
C PHE A 74 2.79 -14.57 16.84
N ASN A 75 2.08 -15.70 16.84
CA ASN A 75 2.48 -16.84 17.66
C ASN A 75 3.77 -17.36 17.03
N ARG A 76 4.94 -16.89 17.50
CA ARG A 76 6.20 -17.58 17.24
C ARG A 76 6.06 -18.91 17.99
N SER A 77 5.39 -19.87 17.37
CA SER A 77 5.44 -21.26 17.81
C SER A 77 6.91 -21.61 17.89
N VAL A 78 7.36 -21.72 19.14
CA VAL A 78 8.38 -22.62 19.65
C VAL A 78 9.46 -22.96 18.63
N ARG A 79 10.57 -22.23 18.70
CA ARG A 79 11.84 -22.82 18.30
C ARG A 79 12.15 -23.86 19.37
N VAL A 80 12.10 -25.12 18.94
CA VAL A 80 12.60 -26.30 19.66
C VAL A 80 13.97 -26.08 20.26
#